data_AF-A0A3B3VWP2-F1
#
_entry.id   AF-A0A3B3VWP2-F1
#
_cell.length_a   1.000
_cell.length_b   1.000
_cell.length_c   1.000
_cell.angle_alpha   90.00
_cell.angle_beta   90.00
_cell.angle_gamma   90.00
#
_symmetry.space_group_name_H-M   'P 1'
#
loop_
_entity.id
_entity.type
_entity.pdbx_description
1 polymer ?
#
loop_
_entity_poly.entity_id
_entity_poly.type
_entity_poly.pdbx_seq_one_letter_code
_entity_poly.pdbx_strand_id
1 'polypeptide(L)'
;MQSFWLEERWLAEAVFVCSDGNAPACPRPLLQVLSMTSSPRRKDRLQQTDTMSNSTERGAEMEDFFKTVCEVRNLIEKISSQTEDMEKRHCSILSSSDSGKGSKDELELINNETRHNANLVRTKLKLMQKNCPSEDNRTNNSVIYRIQRNQHSHLTRWFSEVMKSYHKIQISFREKCKAQIQRQLEIVDKVTTDDELEDMLQRDNLAIFITNIHSDAQLSSRALSEIERRHQNIISLEYSIKELHEIITDTAMLLEIQVKWLPQK
;
A
#
# COMPACT_ATOMS: atom_id res chain seq x y z
N MET A 1 20.59 -1.99 8.99
CA MET A 1 19.20 -2.51 9.09
C MET A 1 18.34 -1.58 9.93
N GLN A 2 18.78 -1.09 11.09
CA GLN A 2 18.13 0.07 11.76
C GLN A 2 17.96 1.30 10.85
N SER A 3 18.96 1.59 10.01
CA SER A 3 18.88 2.62 8.98
C SER A 3 17.77 2.40 7.95
N PHE A 4 17.47 1.14 7.61
CA PHE A 4 16.38 0.80 6.67
C PHE A 4 15.00 1.06 7.30
N TRP A 5 14.83 0.72 8.58
CA TRP A 5 13.60 1.01 9.33
C TRP A 5 13.41 2.50 9.67
N LEU A 6 14.49 3.26 9.89
CA LEU A 6 14.45 4.72 10.06
C LEU A 6 14.16 5.44 8.74
N GLU A 7 14.71 4.96 7.62
CA GLU A 7 14.48 5.52 6.28
C GLU A 7 13.07 5.16 5.75
N GLU A 8 12.52 3.99 6.13
CA GLU A 8 11.12 3.63 5.86
C GLU A 8 10.12 4.40 6.75
N ARG A 9 10.48 4.71 8.00
CA ARG A 9 9.71 5.64 8.84
C ARG A 9 9.71 7.05 8.23
N TRP A 10 10.82 7.49 7.65
CA TRP A 10 10.92 8.72 6.85
C TRP A 10 10.10 8.67 5.56
N LEU A 11 10.03 7.55 4.82
CA LEU A 11 9.16 7.42 3.63
C LEU A 11 7.66 7.43 4.00
N ALA A 12 7.29 6.83 5.14
CA ALA A 12 5.92 6.91 5.66
C ALA A 12 5.53 8.32 6.12
N GLU A 13 6.46 9.07 6.72
CA GLU A 13 6.30 10.47 7.13
C GLU A 13 6.42 11.47 5.96
N ALA A 14 7.23 11.20 4.92
CA ALA A 14 7.34 12.03 3.73
C ALA A 14 6.07 11.99 2.86
N VAL A 15 5.36 10.86 2.85
CA VAL A 15 4.00 10.76 2.27
C VAL A 15 2.97 11.61 3.06
N PHE A 16 3.33 12.15 4.24
CA PHE A 16 2.39 12.72 5.22
C PHE A 16 2.28 14.26 5.24
N VAL A 17 3.15 15.03 4.57
CA VAL A 17 3.14 16.51 4.71
C VAL A 17 2.04 17.22 3.87
N CYS A 18 1.33 16.53 2.98
CA CYS A 18 0.34 17.19 2.10
C CYS A 18 -1.14 17.11 2.54
N SER A 19 -1.46 16.50 3.70
CA SER A 19 -2.86 16.18 4.02
C SER A 19 -3.57 17.09 5.03
N ASP A 20 -2.87 17.98 5.75
CA ASP A 20 -3.50 18.86 6.74
C ASP A 20 -3.55 20.31 6.27
N GLY A 21 -4.65 20.66 5.60
CA GLY A 21 -4.88 22.01 5.06
C GLY A 21 -6.36 22.30 4.84
N ASN A 22 -7.14 22.23 5.93
CA ASN A 22 -8.41 22.93 6.21
C ASN A 22 -9.11 23.65 5.02
N ALA A 23 -10.25 23.13 4.57
CA ALA A 23 -11.20 23.88 3.74
C ALA A 23 -12.67 23.55 4.08
N PRO A 24 -13.54 24.56 4.24
CA PRO A 24 -14.90 24.41 4.74
C PRO A 24 -15.94 24.07 3.65
N ALA A 25 -17.06 23.54 4.14
CA ALA A 25 -18.36 23.25 3.52
C ALA A 25 -18.66 23.85 2.13
N CYS A 26 -19.03 22.97 1.19
CA CYS A 26 -19.78 23.31 -0.02
C CYS A 26 -21.30 23.39 0.27
N PRO A 27 -22.00 24.45 -0.19
CA PRO A 27 -23.41 24.36 -0.51
C PRO A 27 -23.64 24.34 -2.04
N ARG A 28 -24.45 23.39 -2.50
CA ARG A 28 -25.23 23.48 -3.76
C ARG A 28 -26.66 23.95 -3.40
N PRO A 29 -27.53 24.31 -4.35
CA PRO A 29 -27.33 24.77 -5.75
C PRO A 29 -28.16 26.03 -6.06
N LEU A 30 -27.94 26.71 -7.19
CA LEU A 30 -29.02 27.46 -7.86
C LEU A 30 -28.86 27.46 -9.38
N LEU A 31 -29.88 26.86 -10.02
CA LEU A 31 -30.28 27.08 -11.40
C LEU A 31 -30.71 28.54 -11.57
N GLN A 32 -30.23 29.21 -12.62
CA GLN A 32 -31.06 30.22 -13.26
C GLN A 32 -30.83 30.27 -14.76
N VAL A 33 -31.96 30.09 -15.44
CA VAL A 33 -32.20 30.19 -16.87
C VAL A 33 -32.08 31.64 -17.29
N LEU A 34 -31.35 31.89 -18.38
CA LEU A 34 -31.55 33.09 -19.19
C LEU A 34 -31.82 32.68 -20.63
N SER A 35 -33.05 32.93 -21.03
CA SER A 35 -33.55 32.92 -22.40
C SER A 35 -33.34 34.30 -23.05
N MET A 36 -33.65 34.36 -24.36
CA MET A 36 -33.76 35.53 -25.26
C MET A 36 -32.48 35.84 -26.08
N THR A 37 -32.47 36.01 -27.41
CA THR A 37 -33.48 36.04 -28.50
C THR A 37 -32.77 35.96 -29.88
N SER A 38 -33.51 35.50 -30.91
CA SER A 38 -33.32 35.42 -32.39
C SER A 38 -32.49 36.52 -33.12
N SER A 39 -31.85 36.35 -34.30
CA SER A 39 -32.33 35.90 -35.64
C SER A 39 -31.18 35.91 -36.73
N PRO A 40 -31.34 35.64 -38.07
CA PRO A 40 -30.53 34.63 -38.80
C PRO A 40 -29.85 35.05 -40.15
N ARG A 41 -29.16 34.07 -40.79
CA ARG A 41 -28.62 33.93 -42.20
C ARG A 41 -27.08 33.85 -42.23
N ARG A 42 -26.40 32.97 -43.00
CA ARG A 42 -26.69 32.30 -44.29
C ARG A 42 -26.18 30.84 -44.29
N LYS A 43 -26.84 29.98 -45.09
CA LYS A 43 -26.35 28.66 -45.51
C LYS A 43 -25.36 28.84 -46.66
N ASP A 44 -24.23 28.16 -46.59
CA ASP A 44 -23.59 27.54 -47.74
C ASP A 44 -23.11 26.13 -47.37
N ARG A 45 -22.94 25.33 -48.41
CA ARG A 45 -23.30 23.91 -48.54
C ARG A 45 -22.07 23.00 -48.47
N LEU A 46 -22.25 21.87 -47.78
CA LEU A 46 -21.56 20.55 -47.89
C LEU A 46 -20.03 20.49 -47.75
N GLN A 47 -19.57 19.93 -46.63
CA GLN A 47 -18.93 18.61 -46.60
C GLN A 47 -19.21 17.96 -45.24
N GLN A 48 -19.91 16.84 -45.29
CA GLN A 48 -20.38 16.06 -44.15
C GLN A 48 -19.92 14.63 -44.39
N THR A 49 -18.77 14.27 -43.85
CA THR A 49 -18.34 12.90 -43.50
C THR A 49 -16.99 13.05 -42.80
N ASP A 50 -16.96 12.95 -41.46
CA ASP A 50 -15.79 12.59 -40.61
C ASP A 50 -16.15 12.68 -39.11
N THR A 51 -17.31 13.24 -38.75
CA THR A 51 -17.72 13.46 -37.36
C THR A 51 -18.36 12.27 -36.65
N MET A 52 -18.68 11.17 -37.36
CA MET A 52 -19.39 10.02 -36.77
C MET A 52 -18.48 8.88 -36.26
N SER A 53 -17.20 8.83 -36.68
CA SER A 53 -16.24 7.81 -36.20
C SER A 53 -15.70 8.14 -34.80
N ASN A 54 -15.42 9.43 -34.56
CA ASN A 54 -14.70 9.91 -33.38
C ASN A 54 -15.56 9.87 -32.09
N SER A 55 -16.89 9.89 -32.19
CA SER A 55 -17.77 9.74 -31.01
C SER A 55 -17.84 8.32 -30.47
N THR A 56 -17.77 7.33 -31.36
CA THR A 56 -17.87 5.90 -31.01
C THR A 56 -16.55 5.39 -30.43
N GLU A 57 -15.42 5.81 -31.01
CA GLU A 57 -14.07 5.49 -30.51
C GLU A 57 -13.83 6.06 -29.10
N ARG A 58 -14.17 7.33 -28.85
CA ARG A 58 -14.09 7.93 -27.51
C ARG A 58 -14.99 7.25 -26.47
N GLY A 59 -16.13 6.70 -26.90
CA GLY A 59 -17.02 5.94 -26.03
C GLY A 59 -16.40 4.61 -25.60
N ALA A 60 -15.75 3.91 -26.54
CA ALA A 60 -15.04 2.66 -26.27
C ALA A 60 -13.82 2.87 -25.36
N GLU A 61 -13.02 3.91 -25.60
CA GLU A 61 -11.87 4.27 -24.75
C GLU A 61 -12.27 4.56 -23.30
N MET A 62 -13.42 5.22 -23.10
CA MET A 62 -13.93 5.56 -21.78
C MET A 62 -14.48 4.33 -21.06
N GLU A 63 -15.13 3.40 -21.78
CA GLU A 63 -15.57 2.12 -21.23
C GLU A 63 -14.39 1.28 -20.76
N ASP A 64 -13.32 1.18 -21.57
CA ASP A 64 -12.08 0.48 -21.21
C ASP A 64 -11.40 1.12 -19.99
N PHE A 65 -11.45 2.46 -19.88
CA PHE A 65 -10.96 3.17 -18.70
C PHE A 65 -11.76 2.80 -17.44
N PHE A 66 -13.10 2.82 -17.49
CA PHE A 66 -13.92 2.46 -16.34
C PHE A 66 -13.77 0.98 -15.96
N LYS A 67 -13.62 0.09 -16.94
CA LYS A 67 -13.28 -1.31 -16.68
C LYS A 67 -11.95 -1.43 -15.94
N THR A 68 -10.92 -0.70 -16.37
CA THR A 68 -9.63 -0.66 -15.68
C THR A 68 -9.76 -0.12 -14.25
N VAL A 69 -10.56 0.94 -14.05
CA VAL A 69 -10.85 1.49 -12.71
C VAL A 69 -11.49 0.42 -11.82
N CYS A 70 -12.51 -0.28 -12.30
CA CYS A 70 -13.17 -1.35 -11.54
C CYS A 70 -12.20 -2.49 -11.19
N GLU A 71 -11.35 -2.91 -12.12
CA GLU A 71 -10.33 -3.93 -11.86
C GLU A 71 -9.34 -3.49 -10.78
N VAL A 72 -8.85 -2.25 -10.84
CA VAL A 72 -7.94 -1.70 -9.81
C VAL A 72 -8.63 -1.64 -8.45
N ARG A 73 -9.89 -1.21 -8.39
CA ARG A 73 -10.67 -1.18 -7.13
C ARG A 73 -10.78 -2.56 -6.50
N ASN A 74 -11.19 -3.56 -7.29
CA ASN A 74 -11.33 -4.93 -6.81
C ASN A 74 -10.01 -5.51 -6.30
N LEU A 75 -8.88 -5.18 -6.95
CA LEU A 75 -7.56 -5.59 -6.49
C LEU A 75 -7.18 -4.91 -5.16
N ILE A 76 -7.46 -3.61 -5.00
CA ILE A 76 -7.20 -2.89 -3.74
C ILE A 76 -8.05 -3.48 -2.60
N GLU A 77 -9.33 -3.77 -2.83
CA GLU A 77 -10.21 -4.43 -1.86
C GLU A 77 -9.69 -5.82 -1.48
N LYS A 78 -9.22 -6.59 -2.47
CA LYS A 78 -8.61 -7.90 -2.23
C LYS A 78 -7.37 -7.79 -1.34
N ILE A 79 -6.49 -6.82 -1.60
CA ILE A 79 -5.30 -6.57 -0.76
C ILE A 79 -5.73 -6.16 0.66
N SER A 80 -6.77 -5.34 0.80
CA SER A 80 -7.32 -4.96 2.11
C SER A 80 -7.80 -6.20 2.89
N SER A 81 -8.56 -7.10 2.26
CA SER A 81 -8.99 -8.36 2.88
C SER A 81 -7.81 -9.26 3.25
N GLN A 82 -6.81 -9.38 2.36
CA GLN A 82 -5.60 -10.16 2.62
C GLN A 82 -4.80 -9.59 3.79
N THR A 83 -4.80 -8.26 3.96
CA THR A 83 -4.16 -7.56 5.08
C THR A 83 -4.81 -7.91 6.41
N GLU A 84 -6.15 -7.97 6.46
CA GLU A 84 -6.89 -8.39 7.65
C GLU A 84 -6.63 -9.87 7.97
N ASP A 85 -6.60 -10.74 6.96
CA ASP A 85 -6.33 -12.16 7.16
C ASP A 85 -4.89 -12.40 7.63
N MET A 86 -3.93 -11.65 7.11
CA MET A 86 -2.54 -11.65 7.59
C MET A 86 -2.46 -11.34 9.08
N GLU A 87 -3.19 -10.32 9.57
CA GLU A 87 -3.23 -9.98 10.99
C GLU A 87 -3.75 -11.14 11.86
N LYS A 88 -4.81 -11.82 11.40
CA LYS A 88 -5.36 -13.00 12.09
C LYS A 88 -4.34 -14.14 12.14
N ARG A 89 -3.61 -14.40 11.05
CA ARG A 89 -2.56 -15.43 11.00
C ARG A 89 -1.38 -15.09 11.90
N HIS A 90 -0.95 -13.83 11.90
CA HIS A 90 0.05 -13.35 12.85
C HIS A 90 -0.39 -13.60 14.30
N CYS A 91 -1.63 -13.26 14.66
CA CYS A 91 -2.14 -13.54 16.01
C CYS A 91 -2.15 -15.04 16.34
N SER A 92 -2.57 -15.90 15.40
CA SER A 92 -2.55 -17.36 15.56
C SER A 92 -1.13 -17.89 15.83
N ILE A 93 -0.13 -17.41 15.07
CA ILE A 93 1.29 -17.77 15.25
C ILE A 93 1.82 -17.32 16.61
N LEU A 94 1.34 -16.17 17.10
CA LEU A 94 1.71 -15.66 18.43
C LEU A 94 1.11 -16.48 19.58
N SER A 95 -0.16 -16.89 19.44
CA SER A 95 -0.91 -17.60 20.48
C SER A 95 -0.60 -19.09 20.57
N SER A 96 -0.13 -19.72 19.49
CA SER A 96 0.24 -21.13 19.49
C SER A 96 1.75 -21.31 19.76
N SER A 97 2.08 -22.12 20.76
CA SER A 97 3.46 -22.53 21.07
C SER A 97 4.03 -23.47 19.99
N ASP A 98 3.15 -24.18 19.30
CA ASP A 98 3.41 -25.03 18.14
C ASP A 98 2.51 -24.58 16.99
N SER A 99 2.80 -23.39 16.45
CA SER A 99 2.16 -22.94 15.21
C SER A 99 2.57 -23.90 14.10
N GLY A 100 1.80 -24.97 13.90
CA GLY A 100 2.14 -26.03 12.96
C GLY A 100 2.38 -25.50 11.54
N LYS A 101 3.08 -26.28 10.72
CA LYS A 101 3.50 -25.95 9.34
C LYS A 101 2.38 -25.30 8.50
N GLY A 102 1.13 -25.73 8.69
CA GLY A 102 -0.04 -25.17 7.99
C GLY A 102 -0.27 -23.66 8.16
N SER A 103 -0.12 -23.10 9.37
CA SER A 103 -0.32 -21.65 9.58
C SER A 103 0.80 -20.81 8.96
N LYS A 104 1.99 -21.38 8.81
CA LYS A 104 3.13 -20.72 8.16
C LYS A 104 2.98 -20.74 6.63
N ASP A 105 2.61 -21.90 6.07
CA ASP A 105 2.37 -22.05 4.63
C ASP A 105 1.22 -21.12 4.16
N GLU A 106 0.15 -20.98 4.96
CA GLU A 106 -0.94 -20.03 4.68
C GLU A 106 -0.48 -18.55 4.73
N LEU A 107 0.40 -18.19 5.67
CA LEU A 107 0.93 -16.82 5.76
C LEU A 107 1.83 -16.50 4.55
N GLU A 108 2.67 -17.43 4.14
CA GLU A 108 3.50 -17.27 2.94
C GLU A 108 2.64 -17.14 1.67
N LEU A 109 1.52 -17.88 1.58
CA LEU A 109 0.55 -17.72 0.50
C LEU A 109 -0.06 -16.31 0.48
N ILE A 110 -0.54 -15.81 1.62
CA ILE A 110 -1.12 -14.47 1.73
C ILE A 110 -0.10 -13.39 1.33
N ASN A 111 1.16 -13.51 1.75
CA ASN A 111 2.21 -12.56 1.38
C ASN A 111 2.48 -12.59 -0.13
N ASN A 112 2.58 -13.77 -0.72
CA ASN A 112 2.79 -13.92 -2.16
C ASN A 112 1.63 -13.37 -3.00
N GLU A 113 0.39 -13.67 -2.62
CA GLU A 113 -0.77 -13.13 -3.32
C GLU A 113 -0.92 -11.62 -3.14
N THR A 114 -0.64 -11.09 -1.95
CA THR A 114 -0.64 -9.65 -1.67
C THR A 114 0.38 -8.94 -2.56
N ARG A 115 1.61 -9.47 -2.63
CA ARG A 115 2.67 -8.98 -3.52
C ARG A 115 2.23 -8.99 -4.99
N HIS A 116 1.61 -10.08 -5.43
CA HIS A 116 1.14 -10.21 -6.80
C HIS A 116 0.05 -9.17 -7.12
N ASN A 117 -0.97 -9.04 -6.27
CA ASN A 117 -2.05 -8.07 -6.45
C ASN A 117 -1.53 -6.63 -6.41
N ALA A 118 -0.61 -6.32 -5.48
CA ALA A 118 0.01 -5.00 -5.36
C ALA A 118 0.80 -4.63 -6.64
N ASN A 119 1.49 -5.60 -7.23
CA ASN A 119 2.17 -5.41 -8.52
C ASN A 119 1.20 -5.16 -9.69
N LEU A 120 0.06 -5.85 -9.70
CA LEU A 120 -0.98 -5.61 -10.71
C LEU A 120 -1.59 -4.21 -10.57
N VAL A 121 -1.90 -3.78 -9.33
CA VAL A 121 -2.38 -2.43 -9.05
C VAL A 121 -1.37 -1.40 -9.52
N ARG A 122 -0.09 -1.56 -9.14
CA ARG A 122 1.01 -0.69 -9.58
C ARG A 122 1.08 -0.55 -11.11
N THR A 123 1.04 -1.68 -11.82
CA THR A 123 1.13 -1.70 -13.29
C THR A 123 -0.06 -1.00 -13.92
N LYS A 124 -1.28 -1.27 -13.44
CA LYS A 124 -2.51 -0.63 -13.94
C LYS A 124 -2.56 0.87 -13.64
N LEU A 125 -2.14 1.30 -12.44
CA LEU A 125 -2.05 2.73 -12.11
C LEU A 125 -1.04 3.46 -13.02
N LYS A 126 0.15 2.88 -13.26
CA LYS A 126 1.13 3.44 -14.21
C LYS A 126 0.55 3.55 -15.63
N LEU A 127 -0.21 2.55 -16.08
CA LEU A 127 -0.89 2.59 -17.39
C LEU A 127 -1.97 3.69 -17.45
N MET A 128 -2.80 3.80 -16.41
CA MET A 128 -3.83 4.85 -16.30
C MET A 128 -3.21 6.25 -16.32
N GLN A 129 -2.05 6.43 -15.68
CA GLN A 129 -1.30 7.69 -15.73
C GLN A 129 -0.82 8.01 -17.15
N LYS A 130 -0.24 7.02 -17.85
CA LYS A 130 0.27 7.19 -19.23
C LYS A 130 -0.85 7.53 -20.23
N ASN A 131 -2.02 6.93 -20.05
CA ASN A 131 -3.18 7.14 -20.92
C ASN A 131 -3.91 8.46 -20.63
N CYS A 132 -3.51 9.20 -19.60
CA CYS A 132 -4.08 10.50 -19.29
C CYS A 132 -3.52 11.56 -20.28
N PRO A 133 -4.35 12.21 -21.10
CA PRO A 133 -3.88 13.17 -22.11
C PRO A 133 -3.23 14.42 -21.46
N SER A 134 -2.23 15.03 -22.11
CA SER A 134 -1.59 16.26 -21.61
C SER A 134 -2.55 17.46 -21.68
N GLU A 135 -2.26 18.47 -20.86
CA GLU A 135 -3.08 19.69 -20.69
C GLU A 135 -3.29 20.52 -21.97
N ASP A 136 -2.54 20.23 -23.05
CA ASP A 136 -2.53 21.03 -24.29
C ASP A 136 -3.75 20.83 -25.21
N ASN A 137 -4.59 19.81 -25.00
CA ASN A 137 -5.74 19.54 -25.87
C ASN A 137 -7.05 20.16 -25.36
N ARG A 138 -7.42 21.29 -25.98
CA ARG A 138 -8.40 22.27 -25.46
C ARG A 138 -9.86 21.80 -25.37
N THR A 139 -10.45 22.16 -24.23
CA THR A 139 -11.87 22.44 -23.92
C THR A 139 -12.88 21.30 -23.75
N ASN A 140 -13.01 20.30 -24.64
CA ASN A 140 -13.93 19.15 -24.40
C ASN A 140 -13.25 17.93 -23.80
N ASN A 141 -11.93 17.78 -24.01
CA ASN A 141 -11.11 16.82 -23.30
C ASN A 141 -11.02 17.12 -21.79
N SER A 142 -11.44 18.32 -21.35
CA SER A 142 -11.36 18.75 -19.94
C SER A 142 -12.18 17.89 -18.98
N VAL A 143 -13.41 17.51 -19.33
CA VAL A 143 -14.27 16.75 -18.39
C VAL A 143 -13.80 15.30 -18.26
N ILE A 144 -13.56 14.62 -19.38
CA ILE A 144 -13.03 13.24 -19.40
C ILE A 144 -11.68 13.19 -18.71
N TYR A 145 -10.78 14.12 -19.03
CA TYR A 145 -9.48 14.26 -18.36
C TYR A 145 -9.64 14.44 -16.84
N ARG A 146 -10.52 15.34 -16.39
CA ARG A 146 -10.77 15.56 -14.96
C ARG A 146 -11.31 14.30 -14.27
N ILE A 147 -12.21 13.56 -14.94
CA ILE A 147 -12.72 12.28 -14.42
C ILE A 147 -11.57 11.29 -14.30
N GLN A 148 -10.80 11.07 -15.36
CA GLN A 148 -9.68 10.12 -15.37
C GLN A 148 -8.63 10.47 -14.32
N ARG A 149 -8.25 11.75 -14.23
CA ARG A 149 -7.31 12.26 -13.24
C ARG A 149 -7.81 12.07 -11.81
N ASN A 150 -9.08 12.40 -11.54
CA ASN A 150 -9.65 12.24 -10.21
C ASN A 150 -9.72 10.76 -9.81
N GLN A 151 -10.11 9.87 -10.73
CA GLN A 151 -10.15 8.43 -10.49
C GLN A 151 -8.75 7.87 -10.21
N HIS A 152 -7.78 8.17 -11.09
CA HIS A 152 -6.40 7.78 -10.88
C HIS A 152 -5.88 8.26 -9.52
N SER A 153 -6.09 9.53 -9.20
CA SER A 153 -5.62 10.12 -7.94
C SER A 153 -6.30 9.55 -6.70
N HIS A 154 -7.60 9.24 -6.78
CA HIS A 154 -8.31 8.54 -5.71
C HIS A 154 -7.76 7.13 -5.49
N LEU A 155 -7.60 6.35 -6.56
CA LEU A 155 -7.11 4.97 -6.48
C LEU A 155 -5.66 4.90 -5.98
N THR A 156 -4.79 5.82 -6.41
CA THR A 156 -3.40 5.87 -5.92
C THR A 156 -3.35 6.17 -4.42
N ARG A 157 -4.17 7.12 -3.92
CA ARG A 157 -4.25 7.41 -2.48
C ARG A 157 -4.78 6.22 -1.69
N TRP A 158 -5.89 5.63 -2.15
CA TRP A 158 -6.49 4.47 -1.48
C TRP A 158 -5.55 3.26 -1.45
N PHE A 159 -4.86 2.98 -2.57
CA PHE A 159 -3.83 1.94 -2.59
C PHE A 159 -2.71 2.22 -1.59
N SER A 160 -2.22 3.46 -1.50
CA SER A 160 -1.21 3.85 -0.52
C SER A 160 -1.69 3.65 0.92
N GLU A 161 -2.94 4.01 1.24
CA GLU A 161 -3.53 3.78 2.56
C GLU A 161 -3.59 2.30 2.93
N VAL A 162 -4.00 1.44 2.00
CA VAL A 162 -4.02 -0.02 2.21
C VAL A 162 -2.61 -0.56 2.44
N MET A 163 -1.62 -0.14 1.64
CA MET A 163 -0.23 -0.57 1.81
C MET A 163 0.38 -0.09 3.15
N LYS A 164 -0.01 1.10 3.62
CA LYS A 164 0.37 1.59 4.96
C LYS A 164 -0.22 0.71 6.06
N SER A 165 -1.49 0.31 5.93
CA SER A 165 -2.12 -0.60 6.88
C SER A 165 -1.40 -1.95 6.94
N TYR A 166 -1.06 -2.50 5.77
CA TYR A 166 -0.28 -3.74 5.64
C TYR A 166 1.07 -3.64 6.37
N HIS A 167 1.83 -2.56 6.12
CA HIS A 167 3.13 -2.34 6.78
C HIS A 167 2.99 -2.15 8.30
N LYS A 168 1.95 -1.43 8.76
CA LYS A 168 1.68 -1.24 10.19
C LYS A 168 1.44 -2.58 10.91
N ILE A 169 0.70 -3.50 10.28
CA ILE A 169 0.46 -4.83 10.83
C ILE A 169 1.76 -5.63 10.91
N GLN A 170 2.63 -5.53 9.90
CA GLN A 170 3.94 -6.18 9.91
C GLN A 170 4.84 -5.64 11.04
N ILE A 171 4.96 -4.32 11.20
CA ILE A 171 5.68 -3.72 12.34
C ILE A 171 5.12 -4.21 13.67
N SER A 172 3.79 -4.18 13.84
CA SER A 172 3.13 -4.66 15.06
C SER A 172 3.47 -6.12 15.37
N PHE A 173 3.56 -6.98 14.35
CA PHE A 173 3.98 -8.37 14.52
C PHE A 173 5.45 -8.50 14.92
N ARG A 174 6.36 -7.72 14.31
CA ARG A 174 7.78 -7.66 14.68
C ARG A 174 7.94 -7.34 16.17
N GLU A 175 7.29 -6.28 16.64
CA GLU A 175 7.39 -5.82 18.03
C GLU A 175 6.85 -6.86 19.01
N LYS A 176 5.76 -7.57 18.65
CA LYS A 176 5.24 -8.68 19.46
C LYS A 176 6.21 -9.86 19.54
N CYS A 177 6.87 -10.21 18.42
CA CYS A 177 7.91 -11.25 18.42
C CYS A 177 9.10 -10.84 19.30
N LYS A 178 9.57 -9.60 19.18
CA LYS A 178 10.65 -9.04 20.02
C LYS A 178 10.30 -9.11 21.50
N ALA A 179 9.10 -8.66 21.90
CA ALA A 179 8.65 -8.70 23.28
C ALA A 179 8.56 -10.13 23.84
N GLN A 180 8.19 -11.10 23.01
CA GLN A 180 8.20 -12.51 23.41
C GLN A 180 9.62 -13.05 23.59
N ILE A 181 10.56 -12.71 22.71
CA ILE A 181 11.98 -13.09 22.86
C ILE A 181 12.54 -12.51 24.16
N GLN A 182 12.28 -11.23 24.43
CA GLN A 182 12.70 -10.57 25.67
C GLN A 182 12.19 -11.32 26.90
N ARG A 183 10.89 -11.67 26.91
CA ARG A 183 10.30 -12.46 28.00
C ARG A 183 10.94 -13.84 28.15
N GLN A 184 11.27 -14.52 27.05
CA GLN A 184 11.96 -15.82 27.12
C GLN A 184 13.39 -15.69 27.65
N LEU A 185 14.10 -14.59 27.35
CA LEU A 185 15.42 -14.31 27.91
C LEU A 185 15.35 -14.06 29.42
N GLU A 186 14.36 -13.31 29.90
CA GLU A 186 14.13 -13.08 31.33
C GLU A 186 13.86 -14.39 32.10
N ILE A 187 13.11 -15.33 31.52
CA ILE A 187 12.85 -16.66 32.13
C ILE A 187 14.16 -17.44 32.35
N VAL A 188 15.15 -17.20 31.50
CA VAL A 188 16.44 -17.88 31.51
C VAL A 188 17.49 -17.08 32.31
N ASP A 189 17.04 -16.07 33.07
CA ASP A 189 17.86 -15.17 33.90
C ASP A 189 18.87 -14.34 33.09
N LYS A 190 18.53 -14.06 31.83
CA LYS A 190 19.27 -13.17 30.93
C LYS A 190 18.56 -11.82 30.85
N VAL A 191 18.92 -10.91 31.74
CA VAL A 191 18.52 -9.50 31.60
C VAL A 191 19.22 -8.91 30.39
N THR A 192 18.43 -8.45 29.42
CA THR A 192 18.91 -7.82 28.18
C THR A 192 18.22 -6.48 28.01
N THR A 193 19.00 -5.46 27.68
CA THR A 193 18.43 -4.14 27.34
C THR A 193 17.81 -4.18 25.94
N ASP A 194 16.93 -3.21 25.63
CA ASP A 194 16.28 -3.15 24.32
C ASP A 194 17.30 -3.00 23.17
N ASP A 195 18.32 -2.16 23.38
CA ASP A 195 19.40 -1.93 22.41
C ASP A 195 20.23 -3.20 22.19
N GLU A 196 20.59 -3.91 23.25
CA GLU A 196 21.30 -5.19 23.15
C GLU A 196 20.46 -6.25 22.44
N LEU A 197 19.14 -6.28 22.70
CA LEU A 197 18.23 -7.21 22.04
C LEU A 197 18.12 -6.93 20.54
N GLU A 198 18.03 -5.66 20.13
CA GLU A 198 18.05 -5.29 18.70
C GLU A 198 19.38 -5.68 18.04
N ASP A 199 20.50 -5.46 18.73
CA ASP A 199 21.82 -5.89 18.27
C ASP A 199 21.91 -7.41 18.11
N MET A 200 21.27 -8.17 19.00
CA MET A 200 21.17 -9.63 18.93
C MET A 200 20.34 -10.08 17.73
N LEU A 201 19.19 -9.44 17.48
CA LEU A 201 18.32 -9.75 16.34
C LEU A 201 18.96 -9.41 15.00
N GLN A 202 19.84 -8.40 14.97
CA GLN A 202 20.57 -8.03 13.75
C GLN A 202 21.72 -9.00 13.44
N ARG A 203 22.21 -9.74 14.43
CA ARG A 203 23.26 -10.75 14.25
C ARG A 203 22.57 -12.08 13.93
N ASP A 204 22.81 -12.63 12.74
CA ASP A 204 22.25 -13.94 12.29
C ASP A 204 22.61 -15.15 13.19
N ASN A 205 23.36 -14.94 14.28
CA ASN A 205 23.85 -15.99 15.17
C ASN A 205 23.41 -15.76 16.62
N LEU A 206 22.23 -16.26 16.97
CA LEU A 206 21.74 -16.28 18.36
C LEU A 206 22.55 -17.23 19.27
N ALA A 207 23.26 -18.22 18.72
CA ALA A 207 23.97 -19.23 19.50
C ALA A 207 25.06 -18.60 20.40
N ILE A 208 25.65 -17.48 19.98
CA ILE A 208 26.67 -16.75 20.74
C ILE A 208 26.09 -16.21 22.06
N PHE A 209 24.80 -15.89 22.10
CA PHE A 209 24.15 -15.32 23.28
C PHE A 209 23.55 -16.39 24.21
N ILE A 210 23.25 -17.55 23.64
CA ILE A 210 22.55 -18.67 24.28
C ILE A 210 23.51 -19.65 24.97
N THR A 211 24.79 -19.68 24.60
CA THR A 211 25.78 -20.67 25.04
C THR A 211 26.18 -20.60 26.52
N ASN A 212 25.83 -19.54 27.26
CA ASN A 212 26.23 -19.33 28.66
C ASN A 212 25.08 -19.47 29.68
N ILE A 213 24.04 -20.23 29.35
CA ILE A 213 22.87 -20.43 30.20
C ILE A 213 23.14 -21.62 31.14
N HIS A 214 23.29 -21.35 32.43
CA HIS A 214 23.59 -22.35 33.48
C HIS A 214 22.33 -22.72 34.30
N SER A 215 21.18 -22.80 33.63
CA SER A 215 19.86 -22.97 34.25
C SER A 215 19.28 -24.36 33.97
N ASP A 216 18.21 -24.76 34.67
CA ASP A 216 17.53 -26.06 34.54
C ASP A 216 17.34 -26.44 33.06
N ALA A 217 17.91 -27.58 32.64
CA ALA A 217 18.16 -27.89 31.24
C ALA A 217 16.88 -27.95 30.40
N GLN A 218 15.76 -28.39 30.99
CA GLN A 218 14.48 -28.48 30.30
C GLN A 218 13.79 -27.13 30.10
N LEU A 219 13.81 -26.26 31.11
CA LEU A 219 13.21 -24.92 31.03
C LEU A 219 13.99 -24.05 30.05
N SER A 220 15.32 -24.10 30.13
CA SER A 220 16.23 -23.42 29.21
C SER A 220 16.00 -23.88 27.78
N SER A 221 15.97 -25.19 27.53
CA SER A 221 15.77 -25.73 26.18
C SER A 221 14.45 -25.28 25.54
N ARG A 222 13.35 -25.24 26.30
CA ARG A 222 12.05 -24.75 25.78
C ARG A 222 12.07 -23.26 25.46
N ALA A 223 12.62 -22.43 26.35
CA ALA A 223 12.73 -21.00 26.12
C ALA A 223 13.60 -20.69 24.88
N LEU A 224 14.69 -21.44 24.70
CA LEU A 224 15.58 -21.29 23.55
C LEU A 224 14.93 -21.71 22.23
N SER A 225 14.19 -22.81 22.22
CA SER A 225 13.43 -23.24 21.04
C SER A 225 12.38 -22.20 20.63
N GLU A 226 11.71 -21.60 21.60
CA GLU A 226 10.76 -20.51 21.34
C GLU A 226 11.45 -19.25 20.81
N ILE A 227 12.60 -18.86 21.39
CA ILE A 227 13.41 -17.73 20.91
C ILE A 227 13.81 -17.93 19.43
N GLU A 228 14.33 -19.10 19.08
CA GLU A 228 14.73 -19.42 17.71
C GLU A 228 13.53 -19.34 16.76
N ARG A 229 12.38 -19.88 17.16
CA ARG A 229 11.15 -19.81 16.36
C ARG A 229 10.70 -18.36 16.13
N ARG A 230 10.72 -17.51 17.17
CA ARG A 230 10.35 -16.10 17.04
C ARG A 230 11.33 -15.33 16.17
N HIS A 231 12.62 -15.64 16.27
CA HIS A 231 13.63 -15.06 15.40
C HIS A 231 13.39 -15.42 13.93
N GLN A 232 13.08 -16.69 13.63
CA GLN A 232 12.74 -17.10 12.27
C GLN A 232 11.50 -16.40 11.72
N ASN A 233 10.51 -16.09 12.58
CA ASN A 233 9.36 -15.28 12.17
C ASN A 233 9.75 -13.85 11.83
N ILE A 234 10.68 -13.24 12.58
CA ILE A 234 11.20 -11.89 12.28
C ILE A 234 11.95 -11.90 10.94
N ILE A 235 12.83 -12.87 10.70
CA ILE A 235 13.56 -12.99 9.43
C ILE A 235 12.59 -13.11 8.23
N SER A 236 11.60 -14.00 8.35
CA SER A 236 10.60 -14.21 7.29
C SER A 236 9.77 -12.94 7.02
N LEU A 237 9.42 -12.20 8.08
CA LEU A 237 8.72 -10.92 7.98
C LEU A 237 9.58 -9.88 7.24
N GLU A 238 10.85 -9.72 7.63
CA GLU A 238 11.77 -8.77 7.00
C GLU A 238 12.00 -9.07 5.53
N TYR A 239 12.05 -10.35 5.16
CA TYR A 239 12.07 -10.77 3.76
C TYR A 239 10.81 -10.30 3.02
N SER A 240 9.62 -10.53 3.59
CA SER A 240 8.35 -10.09 2.98
C SER A 240 8.24 -8.57 2.84
N ILE A 241 8.77 -7.79 3.79
CA ILE A 241 8.81 -6.32 3.71
C ILE A 241 9.70 -5.88 2.56
N LYS A 242 10.91 -6.44 2.45
CA LYS A 242 11.87 -6.13 1.37
C LYS A 242 11.27 -6.40 -0.01
N GLU A 243 10.52 -7.49 -0.18
CA GLU A 243 9.89 -7.81 -1.46
C GLU A 243 8.80 -6.80 -1.89
N LEU A 244 8.16 -6.12 -0.93
CA LEU A 244 7.14 -5.09 -1.22
C LEU A 244 7.71 -3.67 -1.33
N HIS A 245 8.95 -3.45 -0.89
CA HIS A 245 9.58 -2.13 -0.80
C HIS A 245 9.60 -1.38 -2.13
N GLU A 246 9.91 -2.05 -3.24
CA GLU A 246 9.91 -1.44 -4.58
C GLU A 246 8.52 -0.90 -4.97
N ILE A 247 7.44 -1.60 -4.58
CA ILE A 247 6.06 -1.21 -4.89
C ILE A 247 5.67 0.03 -4.09
N ILE A 248 6.04 0.07 -2.80
CA ILE A 248 5.75 1.20 -1.91
C ILE A 248 6.48 2.45 -2.39
N THR A 249 7.76 2.31 -2.73
CA THR A 249 8.60 3.40 -3.27
C THR A 249 8.05 3.95 -4.57
N ASP A 250 7.68 3.08 -5.52
CA ASP A 250 7.02 3.47 -6.77
C ASP A 250 5.71 4.22 -6.52
N THR A 251 4.92 3.80 -5.53
CA THR A 251 3.64 4.43 -5.19
C THR A 251 3.84 5.81 -4.58
N ALA A 252 4.86 6.00 -3.75
CA ALA A 252 5.23 7.31 -3.23
C ALA A 252 5.60 8.28 -4.37
N MET A 253 6.41 7.84 -5.34
CA MET A 253 6.73 8.64 -6.52
C MET A 253 5.49 9.00 -7.35
N LEU A 254 4.54 8.07 -7.51
CA LEU A 254 3.27 8.34 -8.20
C LEU A 254 2.45 9.43 -7.48
N LEU A 255 2.48 9.47 -6.14
CA LEU A 255 1.79 10.49 -5.35
C LEU A 255 2.49 11.86 -5.42
N GLU A 256 3.82 11.90 -5.36
CA GLU A 256 4.60 13.15 -5.49
C GLU A 256 4.37 13.83 -6.83
N ILE A 257 4.35 13.05 -7.91
CA ILE A 257 4.01 13.54 -9.25
C ILE A 257 2.60 14.15 -9.21
N GLN A 258 1.61 13.49 -8.61
CA GLN A 258 0.24 14.01 -8.52
C GLN A 258 0.10 15.30 -7.72
N VAL A 259 0.86 15.47 -6.62
CA VAL A 259 0.83 16.70 -5.80
C VAL A 259 1.38 17.89 -6.60
N LYS A 260 2.38 17.67 -7.45
CA LYS A 260 2.96 18.72 -8.31
C LYS A 260 1.97 19.25 -9.37
N TRP A 261 0.94 18.48 -9.72
CA TRP A 261 -0.10 18.85 -10.70
C TRP A 261 -1.35 19.47 -10.07
N LEU A 262 -1.43 19.58 -8.75
CA LEU A 262 -2.50 20.33 -8.09
C LEU A 262 -2.15 21.82 -8.16
N PRO A 263 -3.02 22.68 -8.73
CA PRO A 263 -2.79 24.12 -8.70
C PRO A 263 -2.74 24.55 -7.24
N GLN A 264 -1.56 25.03 -6.84
CA GLN A 264 -1.35 25.73 -5.58
C GLN A 264 -2.30 26.93 -5.60
N LYS A 265 -3.34 26.89 -4.76
CA LYS A 265 -4.28 27.99 -4.61
C LYS A 265 -3.67 29.11 -3.80
#